data_AF-A0A2M7KI26-F1
#
_entry.id   AF-A0A2M7KI26-F1
#
_cell.length_a   1.000
_cell.length_b   1.000
_cell.length_c   1.000
_cell.angle_alpha   90.00
_cell.angle_beta   90.00
_cell.angle_gamma   90.00
#
_symmetry.space_group_name_H-M   'P 1'
#
loop_
_entity.id
_entity.type
_entity.pdbx_description
1 polymer ?
#
loop_
_entity_poly.entity_id
_entity_poly.type
_entity_poly.pdbx_seq_one_letter_code
_entity_poly.pdbx_strand_id
1 'polypeptide(L)'
;MPLPDPLTRGELWLLQQSAKWEARSFVADRLTWKRAARLHDVCRAVVFACRAVVEEIGVLEESGALTTGTAEHAKQRYHEEEQEAVRQLEEIGREHPRYVAQAETALAANFALRTEKALLEELYEKGVVSDKVLAGLEREIAGKLHRVRHLKPAESASETPPEADEGKRSSGAEGETLSDLGRLGEEGPGVDAAPEDPDEE
;
A
#
# COMPACT_ATOMS: atom_id res chain seq x y z
N MET A 1 -44.40 -34.29 6.99
CA MET A 1 -42.98 -33.93 7.22
C MET A 1 -42.79 -33.78 8.71
N PRO A 2 -41.91 -34.56 9.36
CA PRO A 2 -41.63 -34.39 10.79
C PRO A 2 -40.93 -33.04 11.03
N LEU A 3 -41.28 -32.37 12.13
CA LEU A 3 -40.59 -31.17 12.59
C LEU A 3 -39.22 -31.58 13.18
N PRO A 4 -38.17 -30.76 13.00
CA PRO A 4 -36.88 -31.03 13.62
C PRO A 4 -37.01 -31.03 15.15
N ASP A 5 -36.27 -31.93 15.81
CA ASP A 5 -36.25 -32.01 17.26
C ASP A 5 -35.68 -30.72 17.88
N PRO A 6 -36.26 -30.24 18.99
CA PRO A 6 -35.74 -29.06 19.68
C PRO A 6 -34.34 -29.34 20.21
N LEU A 7 -33.42 -28.40 19.96
CA LEU A 7 -32.05 -28.46 20.46
C LEU A 7 -32.03 -28.65 21.98
N THR A 8 -31.12 -29.51 22.43
CA THR A 8 -30.85 -29.71 23.85
C THR A 8 -30.20 -28.47 24.46
N ARG A 9 -30.31 -28.31 25.79
CA ARG A 9 -29.62 -27.23 26.52
C ARG A 9 -28.10 -27.22 26.29
N GLY A 10 -27.50 -28.39 26.05
CA GLY A 10 -26.08 -28.51 25.73
C GLY A 10 -25.72 -27.95 24.36
N GLU A 11 -26.52 -28.26 23.32
CA GLU A 11 -26.33 -27.73 21.97
C GLU A 11 -26.54 -26.21 21.90
N LEU A 12 -27.56 -25.70 22.61
CA LEU A 12 -27.78 -24.25 22.74
C LEU A 12 -26.59 -23.55 23.41
N TRP A 13 -25.99 -24.17 24.44
CA TRP A 13 -24.81 -23.61 25.09
C TRP A 13 -23.60 -23.61 24.16
N LEU A 14 -23.34 -24.68 23.41
CA LEU A 14 -22.23 -24.76 22.45
C LEU A 14 -22.39 -23.73 21.32
N LEU A 15 -23.59 -23.57 20.75
CA LEU A 15 -23.87 -22.53 19.77
C LEU A 15 -23.62 -21.12 20.33
N GLN A 16 -24.05 -20.87 21.57
CA GLN A 16 -23.79 -19.60 22.23
C GLN A 16 -22.31 -19.35 22.48
N GLN A 17 -21.53 -20.39 22.80
CA GLN A 17 -20.08 -20.27 22.94
C GLN A 17 -19.40 -20.04 21.59
N SER A 18 -19.77 -20.76 20.53
CA SER A 18 -19.24 -20.54 19.17
C SER A 18 -19.44 -19.09 18.74
N ALA A 19 -20.67 -18.57 18.88
CA ALA A 19 -20.97 -17.18 18.54
C ALA A 19 -20.15 -16.17 19.37
N LYS A 20 -19.87 -16.45 20.65
CA LYS A 20 -18.99 -15.61 21.49
C LYS A 20 -17.54 -15.67 21.05
N TRP A 21 -17.04 -16.84 20.64
CA TRP A 21 -15.69 -17.00 20.12
C TRP A 21 -15.51 -16.28 18.79
N GLU A 22 -16.45 -16.45 17.86
CA GLU A 22 -16.49 -15.73 16.58
C GLU A 22 -16.55 -14.21 16.78
N ALA A 23 -17.36 -13.72 17.73
CA ALA A 23 -17.39 -12.30 18.04
C ALA A 23 -16.06 -11.78 18.62
N ARG A 24 -15.32 -12.59 19.38
CA ARG A 24 -14.02 -12.22 19.94
C ARG A 24 -12.92 -12.22 18.88
N SER A 25 -12.86 -13.23 18.02
CA SER A 25 -11.90 -13.28 16.91
C SER A 25 -12.13 -12.10 15.97
N PHE A 26 -13.39 -11.82 15.64
CA PHE A 26 -13.78 -10.65 14.85
C PHE A 26 -13.30 -9.32 15.44
N VAL A 27 -13.46 -9.11 16.75
CA VAL A 27 -12.99 -7.87 17.41
C VAL A 27 -11.47 -7.80 17.42
N ALA A 28 -10.77 -8.90 17.65
CA ALA A 28 -9.31 -8.97 17.61
C ALA A 28 -8.78 -8.64 16.21
N ASP A 29 -9.33 -9.27 15.16
CA ASP A 29 -8.97 -9.03 13.76
C ASP A 29 -9.25 -7.59 13.33
N ARG A 30 -10.34 -7.00 13.83
CA ARG A 30 -10.65 -5.60 13.56
C ARG A 30 -9.65 -4.64 14.23
N LEU A 31 -9.15 -4.96 15.43
CA LEU A 31 -8.16 -4.14 16.12
C LEU A 31 -6.78 -4.27 15.48
N THR A 32 -6.37 -5.47 15.07
CA THR A 32 -5.12 -5.69 14.33
C THR A 32 -5.16 -4.98 12.99
N TRP A 33 -6.27 -5.06 12.25
CA TRP A 33 -6.47 -4.32 11.00
C TRP A 33 -6.31 -2.81 11.16
N LYS A 34 -7.05 -2.19 12.10
CA LYS A 34 -6.97 -0.74 12.32
C LYS A 34 -5.56 -0.29 12.69
N ARG A 35 -4.84 -1.12 13.42
CA ARG A 35 -3.45 -0.86 13.80
C ARG A 35 -2.53 -0.96 12.58
N ALA A 36 -2.63 -2.01 11.78
CA ALA A 36 -1.83 -2.20 10.57
C ALA A 36 -2.05 -1.07 9.56
N ALA A 37 -3.31 -0.73 9.27
CA ALA A 37 -3.64 0.37 8.37
C ALA A 37 -3.09 1.71 8.86
N ARG A 38 -3.22 2.01 10.17
CA ARG A 38 -2.67 3.23 10.75
C ARG A 38 -1.15 3.27 10.69
N LEU A 39 -0.47 2.16 10.96
CA LEU A 39 0.99 2.07 10.87
C LEU A 39 1.46 2.27 9.44
N HIS A 40 0.78 1.63 8.48
CA HIS A 40 1.04 1.82 7.05
C HIS A 40 0.90 3.30 6.64
N ASP A 41 -0.18 3.97 7.06
CA ASP A 41 -0.39 5.40 6.75
C ASP A 41 0.70 6.29 7.37
N VAL A 42 1.11 6.01 8.61
CA VAL A 42 2.20 6.74 9.28
C VAL A 42 3.52 6.55 8.55
N CYS A 43 3.89 5.32 8.21
CA CYS A 43 5.15 5.05 7.52
C CYS A 43 5.17 5.71 6.13
N ARG A 44 4.06 5.67 5.39
CA ARG A 44 3.93 6.40 4.11
C ARG A 44 4.08 7.90 4.29
N ALA A 45 3.48 8.47 5.33
CA ALA A 45 3.59 9.90 5.63
C ALA A 45 5.04 10.28 5.95
N VAL A 46 5.78 9.44 6.70
CA VAL A 46 7.21 9.63 6.98
C VAL A 46 8.03 9.60 5.69
N VAL A 47 7.83 8.59 4.82
CA VAL A 47 8.54 8.51 3.52
C VAL A 47 8.32 9.79 2.70
N PHE A 48 7.06 10.24 2.59
CA PHE A 48 6.75 11.46 1.85
C PHE A 48 7.39 12.70 2.48
N ALA A 49 7.32 12.83 3.81
CA ALA A 49 7.89 13.96 4.54
C ALA A 49 9.42 14.01 4.41
N CYS A 50 10.11 12.86 4.55
CA CYS A 50 11.56 12.79 4.38
C CYS A 50 11.98 13.26 2.98
N ARG A 51 11.28 12.80 1.93
CA ARG A 51 11.56 13.23 0.55
C ARG A 51 11.38 14.72 0.35
N ALA A 52 10.27 15.27 0.84
CA ALA A 52 10.00 16.71 0.76
C ALA A 52 11.06 17.53 1.51
N VAL A 53 11.48 17.09 2.70
CA VAL A 53 12.53 17.78 3.46
C VAL A 53 13.89 17.70 2.75
N VAL A 54 14.24 16.56 2.16
CA VAL A 54 15.49 16.42 1.39
C VAL A 54 15.51 17.36 0.19
N GLU A 55 14.38 17.53 -0.50
CA GLU A 55 14.22 18.50 -1.59
C GLU A 55 14.42 19.94 -1.10
N GLU A 56 13.77 20.34 0.00
CA GLU A 56 13.92 21.66 0.60
C GLU A 56 15.35 21.93 1.10
N ILE A 57 16.04 20.93 1.65
CA ILE A 57 17.46 21.05 2.02
C ILE A 57 18.31 21.32 0.77
N GLY A 58 17.98 20.71 -0.38
CA GLY A 58 18.63 20.99 -1.66
C GLY A 58 18.47 22.45 -2.08
N VAL A 59 17.26 22.99 -2.01
CA VAL A 59 16.99 24.41 -2.30
C VAL A 59 17.78 25.33 -1.37
N LEU A 60 17.83 25.01 -0.07
CA LEU A 60 18.59 25.79 0.92
C LEU A 60 20.10 25.75 0.68
N GLU A 61 20.63 24.60 0.28
CA GLU A 61 22.03 24.45 -0.13
C GLU A 61 22.35 25.28 -1.38
N GLU A 62 21.53 25.21 -2.42
CA GLU A 62 21.69 25.99 -3.65
C GLU A 62 21.62 27.49 -3.42
N SER A 63 20.79 27.93 -2.46
CA SER A 63 20.67 29.33 -2.07
C SER A 63 21.85 29.84 -1.23
N GLY A 64 22.76 28.97 -0.80
CA GLY A 64 23.85 29.29 0.13
C GLY A 64 23.41 29.49 1.58
N ALA A 65 22.15 29.18 1.92
CA ALA A 65 21.62 29.25 3.28
C ALA A 65 22.18 28.12 4.17
N LEU A 66 22.60 27.00 3.57
CA LEU A 66 23.27 25.90 4.25
C LEU A 66 24.64 25.64 3.63
N THR A 67 25.61 25.28 4.47
CA THR A 67 26.89 24.76 3.98
C THR A 67 26.72 23.34 3.46
N THR A 68 27.47 22.95 2.42
CA THR A 68 27.41 21.61 1.82
C THR A 68 27.51 20.49 2.87
N GLY A 69 28.49 20.57 3.78
CA GLY A 69 28.63 19.55 4.84
C GLY A 69 27.44 19.46 5.79
N THR A 70 26.76 20.57 6.07
CA THR A 70 25.53 20.57 6.90
C THR A 70 24.34 19.99 6.13
N ALA A 71 24.22 20.36 4.85
CA ALA A 71 23.18 19.85 3.95
C ALA A 71 23.31 18.33 3.76
N GLU A 72 24.51 17.83 3.48
CA GLU A 72 24.80 16.39 3.33
C GLU A 72 24.47 15.61 4.60
N HIS A 73 24.91 16.11 5.77
CA HIS A 73 24.61 15.45 7.04
C HIS A 73 23.10 15.39 7.32
N ALA A 74 22.37 16.47 7.04
CA ALA A 74 20.92 16.50 7.20
C ALA A 74 20.21 15.55 6.20
N LYS A 75 20.59 15.58 4.92
CA LYS A 75 20.07 14.68 3.88
C LYS A 75 20.27 13.21 4.26
N GLN A 76 21.46 12.85 4.73
CA GLN A 76 21.78 11.49 5.16
C GLN A 76 20.85 11.01 6.28
N ARG A 77 20.63 11.84 7.30
CA ARG A 77 19.72 11.51 8.41
C ARG A 77 18.29 11.25 7.95
N TYR A 78 17.75 12.11 7.08
CA TYR A 78 16.39 11.93 6.55
C TYR A 78 16.30 10.71 5.63
N HIS A 79 17.37 10.38 4.91
CA HIS A 79 17.43 9.17 4.09
C HIS A 79 17.41 7.89 4.94
N GLU A 80 18.13 7.86 6.07
CA GLU A 80 18.07 6.73 7.02
C GLU A 80 16.66 6.53 7.60
N GLU A 81 15.98 7.63 7.96
CA GLU A 81 14.59 7.57 8.44
C GLU A 81 13.60 7.14 7.35
N GLU A 82 13.82 7.56 6.10
CA GLU A 82 13.05 7.08 4.94
C GLU A 82 13.22 5.57 4.75
N GLN A 83 14.47 5.08 4.74
CA GLN A 83 14.77 3.66 4.55
C GLN A 83 14.11 2.81 5.64
N GLU A 84 14.13 3.28 6.89
CA GLU A 84 13.45 2.60 7.99
C GLU A 84 11.95 2.50 7.78
N ALA A 85 11.31 3.61 7.38
CA ALA A 85 9.88 3.63 7.10
C ALA A 85 9.52 2.73 5.89
N VAL A 86 10.35 2.68 4.84
CA VAL A 86 10.18 1.77 3.71
C VAL A 86 10.23 0.31 4.16
N ARG A 87 11.22 -0.06 4.98
CA ARG A 87 11.34 -1.42 5.53
C ARG A 87 10.12 -1.82 6.35
N GLN A 88 9.58 -0.91 7.16
CA GLN A 88 8.35 -1.15 7.92
C GLN A 88 7.13 -1.29 7.00
N LEU A 89 7.04 -0.54 5.91
CA LEU A 89 5.97 -0.70 4.91
C LEU A 89 6.01 -2.08 4.24
N GLU A 90 7.21 -2.56 3.88
CA GLU A 90 7.40 -3.89 3.30
C GLU A 90 7.00 -5.00 4.28
N GLU A 91 7.38 -4.86 5.55
CA GLU A 91 7.00 -5.80 6.61
C GLU A 91 5.47 -5.85 6.80
N ILE A 92 4.82 -4.69 6.93
CA ILE A 92 3.36 -4.60 7.03
C ILE A 92 2.69 -5.18 5.77
N GLY A 93 3.23 -4.91 4.58
CA GLY A 93 2.75 -5.46 3.32
C GLY A 93 2.83 -6.99 3.27
N ARG A 94 3.87 -7.58 3.88
CA ARG A 94 4.05 -9.03 3.95
C ARG A 94 3.14 -9.68 4.98
N GLU A 95 3.02 -9.10 6.17
CA GLU A 95 2.18 -9.64 7.25
C GLU A 95 0.68 -9.44 6.97
N HIS A 96 0.33 -8.38 6.26
CA HIS A 96 -1.03 -7.89 6.11
C HIS A 96 -1.37 -7.41 4.68
N PRO A 97 -1.13 -8.23 3.63
CA PRO A 97 -1.22 -7.79 2.23
C PRO A 97 -2.63 -7.29 1.85
N ARG A 98 -3.67 -7.99 2.30
CA ARG A 98 -5.07 -7.60 2.06
C ARG A 98 -5.41 -6.24 2.68
N TYR A 99 -4.83 -5.94 3.84
CA TYR A 99 -5.09 -4.68 4.54
C TYR A 99 -4.35 -3.52 3.91
N VAL A 100 -3.12 -3.74 3.44
CA VAL A 100 -2.38 -2.75 2.66
C VAL A 100 -3.14 -2.39 1.39
N ALA A 101 -3.57 -3.37 0.59
CA ALA A 101 -4.33 -3.09 -0.65
C ALA A 101 -5.60 -2.26 -0.41
N GLN A 102 -6.30 -2.51 0.71
CA GLN A 102 -7.47 -1.72 1.09
C GLN A 102 -7.12 -0.32 1.57
N ALA A 103 -6.05 -0.18 2.38
CA ALA A 103 -5.56 1.11 2.81
C ALA A 103 -5.14 1.96 1.61
N GLU A 104 -4.45 1.36 0.63
CA GLU A 104 -4.06 2.01 -0.62
C GLU A 104 -5.28 2.43 -1.46
N THR A 105 -6.29 1.56 -1.59
CA THR A 105 -7.54 1.89 -2.28
C THR A 105 -8.25 3.06 -1.59
N ALA A 106 -8.33 3.04 -0.26
CA ALA A 106 -8.92 4.11 0.52
C ALA A 106 -8.13 5.42 0.39
N LEU A 107 -6.80 5.35 0.38
CA LEU A 107 -5.92 6.50 0.21
C LEU A 107 -6.07 7.11 -1.20
N ALA A 108 -6.07 6.29 -2.24
CA ALA A 108 -6.29 6.72 -3.62
C ALA A 108 -7.68 7.38 -3.79
N ALA A 109 -8.73 6.79 -3.22
CA ALA A 109 -10.06 7.37 -3.24
C ALA A 109 -10.12 8.70 -2.48
N ASN A 110 -9.50 8.79 -1.30
CA ASN A 110 -9.42 10.05 -0.55
C ASN A 110 -8.67 11.14 -1.33
N PHE A 111 -7.56 10.79 -1.99
CA PHE A 111 -6.80 11.71 -2.81
C PHE A 111 -7.65 12.24 -3.98
N ALA A 112 -8.24 11.35 -4.77
CA ALA A 112 -9.09 11.72 -5.90
C ALA A 112 -10.25 12.63 -5.49
N LEU A 113 -10.93 12.31 -4.38
CA LEU A 113 -12.05 13.11 -3.86
C LEU A 113 -11.62 14.49 -3.35
N ARG A 114 -10.41 14.61 -2.78
CA ARG A 114 -9.85 15.90 -2.37
C ARG A 114 -9.46 16.75 -3.58
N THR A 115 -8.86 16.14 -4.60
CA THR A 115 -8.56 16.81 -5.87
C THR A 115 -9.84 17.26 -6.57
N GLU A 116 -10.86 16.41 -6.64
CA GLU A 116 -12.18 16.78 -7.18
C GLU A 116 -12.77 17.98 -6.43
N LYS A 117 -12.68 17.97 -5.09
CA LYS A 117 -13.14 19.10 -4.27
C LYS A 117 -12.37 20.39 -4.59
N ALA A 118 -11.04 20.35 -4.63
CA ALA A 118 -10.22 21.53 -4.91
C ALA A 118 -10.51 22.10 -6.31
N LEU A 119 -10.70 21.22 -7.31
CA LEU A 119 -11.07 21.63 -8.67
C LEU A 119 -12.46 22.30 -8.70
N LEU A 120 -13.42 21.80 -7.91
CA LEU A 120 -14.75 22.42 -7.81
C LEU A 120 -14.69 23.81 -7.18
N GLU A 121 -13.86 23.99 -6.14
CA GLU A 121 -13.62 25.29 -5.53
C GLU A 121 -13.01 26.26 -6.56
N GLU A 122 -12.03 25.83 -7.35
CA GLU A 122 -11.43 26.63 -8.42
C GLU A 122 -12.44 27.01 -9.52
N LEU A 123 -13.28 26.06 -9.96
CA LEU A 123 -14.32 26.34 -10.97
C LEU A 123 -15.40 27.28 -10.46
N TYR A 124 -15.71 27.23 -9.16
CA TYR A 124 -16.60 28.16 -8.50
C TYR A 124 -16.02 29.57 -8.46
N GLU A 125 -14.75 29.72 -8.05
CA GLU A 125 -14.06 31.03 -8.04
C GLU A 125 -14.02 31.68 -9.43
N LYS A 126 -13.92 30.86 -10.49
CA LYS A 126 -13.97 31.31 -11.89
C LYS A 126 -15.39 31.61 -12.40
N GLY A 127 -16.43 31.43 -11.59
CA GLY A 127 -17.82 31.65 -11.96
C GLY A 127 -18.38 30.62 -12.96
N VAL A 128 -17.71 29.49 -13.15
CA VAL A 128 -18.14 28.42 -14.06
C VAL A 128 -19.27 27.60 -13.43
N VAL A 129 -19.27 27.48 -12.10
CA VAL A 129 -20.21 26.68 -11.32
C VAL A 129 -21.03 27.58 -10.40
N SER A 130 -22.35 27.40 -10.36
CA SER A 130 -23.23 28.13 -9.43
C SER A 130 -23.17 27.57 -8.00
N ASP A 131 -23.46 28.40 -6.99
CA ASP A 131 -23.51 28.03 -5.56
C ASP A 131 -24.34 26.76 -5.31
N LYS A 132 -25.49 26.65 -6.00
CA LYS A 132 -26.40 25.50 -5.86
C LYS A 132 -25.75 24.20 -6.32
N VAL A 133 -24.99 24.24 -7.41
CA VAL A 133 -24.28 23.08 -7.95
C VAL A 133 -23.09 22.73 -7.04
N LEU A 134 -22.32 23.73 -6.59
CA LEU A 134 -21.21 23.53 -5.66
C LEU A 134 -21.69 22.82 -4.38
N ALA A 135 -22.73 23.36 -3.72
CA ALA A 135 -23.26 22.78 -2.49
C ALA A 135 -23.80 21.35 -2.67
N GLY A 136 -24.30 21.01 -3.86
CA GLY A 136 -24.72 19.66 -4.21
C GLY A 136 -23.55 18.69 -4.31
N LEU A 137 -22.50 19.08 -5.05
CA LEU A 137 -21.31 18.26 -5.26
C LEU A 137 -20.46 18.11 -4.00
N GLU A 138 -20.32 19.17 -3.20
CA GLU A 138 -19.64 19.08 -1.90
C GLU A 138 -20.30 18.06 -0.97
N ARG A 139 -21.64 18.03 -0.94
CA ARG A 139 -22.40 17.04 -0.16
C ARG A 139 -22.17 15.62 -0.68
N GLU A 140 -22.12 15.45 -2.00
CA GLU A 140 -21.84 14.16 -2.63
C GLU A 140 -20.42 13.67 -2.27
N ILE A 141 -19.42 14.53 -2.41
CA ILE A 141 -18.02 14.24 -2.06
C ILE A 141 -17.89 13.92 -0.58
N ALA A 142 -18.53 14.70 0.32
CA ALA A 142 -18.55 14.41 1.74
C ALA A 142 -19.17 13.03 2.03
N GLY A 143 -20.24 12.65 1.33
CA GLY A 143 -20.84 11.33 1.40
C GLY A 143 -19.90 10.21 0.91
N LYS A 144 -19.18 10.43 -0.19
CA LYS A 144 -18.16 9.51 -0.72
C LYS A 144 -17.01 9.33 0.28
N LEU A 145 -16.46 10.41 0.82
CA LEU A 145 -15.39 10.39 1.83
C LEU A 145 -15.83 9.65 3.11
N HIS A 146 -17.07 9.88 3.55
CA HIS A 146 -17.63 9.16 4.69
C HIS A 146 -17.67 7.65 4.42
N ARG A 147 -18.11 7.22 3.24
CA ARG A 147 -18.10 5.80 2.86
C ARG A 147 -16.69 5.23 2.83
N VAL A 148 -15.72 5.94 2.24
CA VAL A 148 -14.32 5.49 2.18
C VAL A 148 -13.74 5.27 3.58
N ARG A 149 -14.01 6.18 4.52
CA ARG A 149 -13.58 6.04 5.93
C ARG A 149 -14.18 4.83 6.64
N HIS A 150 -15.33 4.36 6.16
CA HIS A 150 -16.08 3.24 6.72
C HIS A 150 -16.06 1.99 5.84
N LEU A 151 -15.20 1.94 4.82
CA LEU A 151 -14.93 0.71 4.08
C LEU A 151 -14.40 -0.32 5.09
N LYS A 152 -15.25 -1.29 5.42
CA LYS A 152 -14.81 -2.47 6.15
C LYS A 152 -13.94 -3.29 5.21
N PRO A 153 -12.92 -3.98 5.73
CA PRO A 153 -12.32 -5.07 4.99
C PRO A 153 -13.42 -5.97 4.47
N ALA A 154 -13.38 -6.30 3.18
CA ALA A 154 -14.29 -7.30 2.64
C ALA A 154 -14.00 -8.62 3.38
N GLU A 155 -14.81 -8.95 4.39
CA GLU A 155 -14.71 -10.17 5.19
C GLU A 155 -15.05 -11.43 4.39
N SER A 156 -15.51 -11.28 3.16
CA SER A 156 -16.12 -12.34 2.37
C SER A 156 -15.39 -12.53 1.05
N ALA A 157 -14.19 -13.07 1.15
CA ALA A 157 -13.84 -14.20 0.31
C ALA A 157 -13.04 -15.13 1.22
N SER A 158 -13.76 -15.99 1.95
CA SER A 158 -13.20 -17.31 2.18
C SER A 158 -12.88 -17.82 0.78
N GLU A 159 -11.63 -17.67 0.36
CA GLU A 159 -11.04 -18.57 -0.61
C GLU A 159 -11.17 -19.94 0.05
N THR A 160 -12.34 -20.58 -0.11
CA THR A 160 -12.32 -21.99 -0.43
C THR A 160 -11.24 -22.08 -1.49
N PRO A 161 -10.09 -22.70 -1.19
CA PRO A 161 -9.07 -22.94 -2.20
C PRO A 161 -9.83 -23.45 -3.42
N PRO A 162 -9.60 -22.93 -4.64
CA PRO A 162 -10.17 -23.57 -5.81
C PRO A 162 -9.85 -25.04 -5.64
N GLU A 163 -10.89 -25.88 -5.47
CA GLU A 163 -10.71 -27.33 -5.39
C GLU A 163 -9.76 -27.63 -6.52
N ALA A 164 -8.59 -28.14 -6.16
CA ALA A 164 -7.60 -28.52 -7.14
C ALA A 164 -8.37 -29.44 -8.08
N ASP A 165 -8.69 -28.92 -9.26
CA ASP A 165 -9.26 -29.69 -10.33
C ASP A 165 -8.19 -30.74 -10.55
N GLU A 166 -8.42 -31.94 -9.99
CA GLU A 166 -7.66 -33.14 -10.25
C GLU A 166 -7.95 -33.48 -11.71
N GLY A 167 -7.41 -32.63 -12.58
CA GLY A 167 -7.29 -32.81 -13.99
C GLY A 167 -6.56 -34.11 -14.17
N LYS A 168 -7.38 -35.13 -14.43
CA LYS A 168 -7.02 -36.40 -15.02
C LYS A 168 -5.76 -36.21 -15.86
N ARG A 169 -4.69 -36.83 -15.39
CA ARG A 169 -3.48 -37.09 -16.17
C ARG A 169 -3.91 -37.84 -17.44
N SER A 170 -4.17 -37.12 -18.53
CA SER A 170 -4.13 -37.71 -19.86
C SER A 170 -2.66 -37.80 -20.25
N SER A 171 -2.11 -38.99 -20.08
CA SER A 171 -0.84 -39.40 -20.64
C SER A 171 -0.84 -39.24 -22.16
N GLY A 172 0.06 -38.40 -22.65
CA GLY A 172 0.55 -38.32 -24.02
C GLY A 172 1.75 -37.39 -23.96
N ALA A 173 2.98 -37.85 -23.70
CA ALA A 173 3.82 -38.69 -24.55
C ALA A 173 3.96 -38.11 -25.97
N GLU A 174 5.23 -37.97 -26.38
CA GLU A 174 5.73 -37.39 -27.64
C GLU A 174 5.76 -35.85 -27.60
N GLY A 175 6.89 -35.14 -27.61
CA GLY A 175 8.27 -35.51 -27.92
C GLY A 175 8.77 -34.47 -28.91
N GLU A 176 9.56 -33.49 -28.47
CA GLU A 176 10.41 -32.71 -29.38
C GLU A 176 11.49 -31.96 -28.59
N THR A 177 12.71 -32.43 -28.77
CA THR A 177 13.96 -31.85 -28.28
C THR A 177 14.31 -30.62 -29.11
N LEU A 178 14.31 -29.45 -28.49
CA LEU A 178 14.92 -28.23 -29.04
C LEU A 178 16.12 -27.84 -28.17
N SER A 179 17.14 -28.68 -28.27
CA SER A 179 18.50 -28.40 -27.81
C SER A 179 19.25 -27.73 -28.96
N ASP A 180 18.97 -26.47 -29.25
CA ASP A 180 19.87 -25.66 -30.05
C ASP A 180 19.47 -24.20 -29.97
N LEU A 181 20.22 -23.41 -29.20
CA LEU A 181 20.44 -21.98 -29.44
C LEU A 181 21.63 -21.51 -28.60
N GLY A 182 22.81 -21.71 -29.19
CA GLY A 182 23.83 -20.67 -29.34
C GLY A 182 24.26 -19.92 -28.08
N ARG A 183 25.27 -20.46 -27.37
CA ARG A 183 26.14 -19.68 -26.48
C ARG A 183 27.48 -19.42 -27.18
N LEU A 184 27.48 -18.37 -27.99
CA LEU A 184 28.65 -17.69 -28.58
C LEU A 184 28.36 -16.21 -28.38
N GLY A 185 29.22 -15.33 -27.90
CA GLY A 185 30.62 -15.35 -27.50
C GLY A 185 30.97 -13.93 -27.03
N GLU A 186 32.27 -13.68 -26.83
CA GLU A 186 32.94 -12.36 -26.75
C GLU A 186 32.75 -11.65 -25.39
N GLU A 187 33.64 -11.78 -24.41
CA GLU A 187 35.04 -11.30 -24.39
C GLU A 187 35.19 -9.93 -25.07
N GLY A 188 35.09 -8.88 -24.25
CA GLY A 188 35.49 -7.50 -24.58
C GLY A 188 36.46 -6.97 -23.51
N PRO A 189 37.45 -6.16 -23.90
CA PRO A 189 38.75 -6.09 -23.24
C PRO A 189 38.81 -5.13 -22.05
N GLY A 190 39.82 -5.38 -21.21
CA GLY A 190 40.23 -4.51 -20.12
C GLY A 190 40.68 -3.12 -20.60
N VAL A 191 40.51 -2.16 -19.69
CA VAL A 191 41.17 -0.87 -19.75
C VAL A 191 42.01 -0.76 -18.47
N ASP A 192 43.29 -1.09 -18.63
CA ASP A 192 44.37 -0.67 -17.75
C ASP A 192 44.72 0.80 -18.04
N ALA A 193 45.36 1.43 -17.05
CA ALA A 193 46.11 2.69 -17.08
C ALA A 193 45.28 3.99 -16.96
N ALA A 194 45.64 5.00 -16.15
CA ALA A 194 46.88 5.32 -15.44
C ALA A 194 46.62 6.35 -14.32
N PRO A 195 47.57 6.56 -13.39
CA PRO A 195 47.53 7.60 -12.35
C PRO A 195 48.14 8.93 -12.86
N GLU A 196 47.63 10.06 -12.38
CA GLU A 196 48.33 11.36 -12.41
C GLU A 196 48.15 12.07 -11.06
N ASP A 197 49.16 11.95 -10.19
CA ASP A 197 49.68 13.05 -9.35
C ASP A 197 50.35 14.09 -10.29
N PRO A 198 50.67 15.36 -9.92
CA PRO A 198 50.90 15.89 -8.55
C PRO A 198 50.42 17.35 -8.29
N ASP A 199 50.53 17.75 -7.02
CA ASP A 199 50.91 19.08 -6.49
C ASP A 199 50.60 20.36 -7.30
N GLU A 200 49.68 21.19 -6.78
CA GLU A 200 49.71 22.64 -7.00
C GLU A 200 49.72 23.39 -5.64
N GLU A 201 50.90 23.94 -5.35
CA GLU A 201 51.31 25.09 -4.50
C GLU A 201 50.59 25.44 -3.18
#